data_AF-A0A553P8Q0-F1
#
_entry.id   AF-A0A553P8Q0-F1
#
_cell.length_a   1.000
_cell.length_b   1.000
_cell.length_c   1.000
_cell.angle_alpha   90.00
_cell.angle_beta   90.00
_cell.angle_gamma   90.00
#
_symmetry.space_group_name_H-M   'P 1'
#
loop_
_entity.id
_entity.type
_entity.pdbx_description
1 polymer ?
#
loop_
_entity_poly.entity_id
_entity_poly.type
_entity_poly.pdbx_seq_one_letter_code
_entity_poly.pdbx_strand_id
1 'polypeptide(L)'
;PSPGIGPNGTPSNSANRLEYIKNWTISTYKCSRQLLQEKMGKTSRTVDTELEGQIEALRDTQKKYSNILRLARALTSHFYHVVHTQTSLGEAFGNLANRSPELQEEFLYNADTQRNLVKNGEQLIGALNFFVSSVNTLCHKTMEDTIATVKVMHKQLMLFHNAVAAYFSGNQKALESTMKQFSINVKSPNSTKPSWVEDH
;
A
#
# COMPACT_ATOMS: atom_id res chain seq x y z
N PRO A 1 -35.61 20.20 28.78
CA PRO A 1 -35.95 18.94 29.49
C PRO A 1 -35.53 17.73 28.65
N SER A 2 -34.34 17.22 28.93
CA SER A 2 -33.75 16.06 28.23
C SER A 2 -34.57 14.80 28.53
N PRO A 3 -34.92 13.95 27.54
CA PRO A 3 -35.58 12.68 27.82
C PRO A 3 -34.56 11.72 28.44
N GLY A 4 -34.78 11.35 29.70
CA GLY A 4 -33.96 10.39 30.42
C GLY A 4 -34.00 9.01 29.76
N ILE A 5 -32.82 8.47 29.45
CA ILE A 5 -32.63 7.12 28.91
C ILE A 5 -32.44 6.18 30.10
N GLY A 6 -33.30 5.17 30.23
CA GLY A 6 -33.16 4.09 31.22
C GLY A 6 -32.05 3.08 30.86
N PRO A 7 -31.59 2.26 31.81
CA PRO A 7 -30.37 1.44 31.68
C PRO A 7 -30.43 0.33 30.61
N ASN A 8 -31.59 0.10 29.98
CA ASN A 8 -31.79 -0.89 28.90
C ASN A 8 -32.31 -0.27 27.57
N GLY A 9 -32.29 1.05 27.40
CA GLY A 9 -32.63 1.69 26.12
C GLY A 9 -34.11 1.60 25.68
N THR A 10 -35.03 1.16 26.54
CA THR A 10 -36.47 1.11 26.22
C THR A 10 -37.16 2.46 26.49
N PRO A 11 -37.96 3.01 25.55
CA PRO A 11 -38.68 4.28 25.75
C PRO A 11 -39.81 4.12 26.78
N SER A 12 -39.99 5.11 27.68
CA SER A 12 -40.96 5.03 28.79
C SER A 12 -42.44 5.25 28.40
N ASN A 13 -42.74 5.52 27.12
CA ASN A 13 -44.08 5.86 26.66
C ASN A 13 -44.59 4.87 25.60
N SER A 14 -45.82 4.36 25.77
CA SER A 14 -46.42 3.27 24.99
C SER A 14 -46.46 3.55 23.49
N ALA A 15 -46.73 4.80 23.09
CA ALA A 15 -46.73 5.26 21.71
C ALA A 15 -45.32 5.24 21.08
N ASN A 16 -44.30 5.68 21.83
CA ASN A 16 -42.91 5.66 21.38
C ASN A 16 -42.37 4.22 21.28
N ARG A 17 -42.88 3.31 22.13
CA ARG A 17 -42.54 1.89 22.08
C ARG A 17 -43.10 1.22 20.82
N LEU A 18 -44.31 1.58 20.40
CA LEU A 18 -44.92 1.03 19.19
C LEU A 18 -44.18 1.50 17.92
N GLU A 19 -43.83 2.79 17.83
CA GLU A 19 -43.03 3.32 16.72
C GLU A 19 -41.59 2.75 16.71
N TYR A 20 -40.98 2.54 17.88
CA TYR A 20 -39.70 1.83 17.98
C TYR A 20 -39.78 0.40 17.43
N ILE A 21 -40.79 -0.37 17.83
CA ILE A 21 -41.01 -1.75 17.35
C ILE A 21 -41.21 -1.75 15.83
N LYS A 22 -42.00 -0.81 15.30
CA LYS A 22 -42.25 -0.67 13.86
C LYS A 22 -40.95 -0.38 13.10
N ASN A 23 -40.17 0.61 13.53
CA ASN A 23 -38.90 0.97 12.89
C ASN A 23 -37.85 -0.15 13.00
N TRP A 24 -37.81 -0.84 14.14
CA TRP A 24 -36.99 -2.03 14.35
C TRP A 24 -37.39 -3.17 13.41
N THR A 25 -38.69 -3.45 13.28
CA THR A 25 -39.20 -4.52 12.41
C THR A 25 -38.92 -4.23 10.94
N ILE A 26 -39.09 -2.97 10.50
CA ILE A 26 -38.78 -2.54 9.13
C ILE A 26 -37.29 -2.68 8.84
N SER A 27 -36.42 -2.24 9.76
CA SER A 27 -34.97 -2.31 9.60
C SER A 27 -34.48 -3.76 9.58
N THR A 28 -34.98 -4.58 10.51
CA THR A 28 -34.69 -6.01 10.62
C THR A 28 -35.13 -6.76 9.36
N TYR A 29 -36.32 -6.44 8.83
CA TYR A 29 -36.81 -7.02 7.58
C TYR A 29 -35.95 -6.62 6.39
N LYS A 30 -35.56 -5.33 6.26
CA LYS A 30 -34.68 -4.87 5.19
C LYS A 30 -33.31 -5.58 5.21
N CYS A 31 -32.67 -5.67 6.38
CA CYS A 31 -31.40 -6.39 6.54
C CYS A 31 -31.53 -7.90 6.27
N SER A 32 -32.59 -8.53 6.79
CA SER A 32 -32.86 -9.96 6.56
C SER A 32 -33.13 -10.26 5.09
N ARG A 33 -33.88 -9.38 4.41
CA ARG A 33 -34.15 -9.47 2.98
C ARG A 33 -32.87 -9.30 2.17
N GLN A 34 -32.01 -8.35 2.52
CA GLN A 34 -30.73 -8.16 1.85
C GLN A 34 -29.82 -9.39 2.03
N LEU A 35 -29.66 -9.89 3.26
CA LEU A 35 -28.88 -11.11 3.54
C LEU A 35 -29.44 -12.34 2.80
N LEU A 36 -30.76 -12.50 2.74
CA LEU A 36 -31.41 -13.59 2.01
C LEU A 36 -31.22 -13.47 0.50
N GLN A 37 -31.29 -12.25 -0.04
CA GLN A 37 -31.02 -12.00 -1.46
C GLN A 37 -29.56 -12.28 -1.81
N GLU A 38 -28.62 -11.92 -0.94
CA GLU A 38 -27.20 -12.22 -1.09
C GLU A 38 -26.93 -13.74 -1.02
N LYS A 39 -27.54 -14.45 -0.06
CA LYS A 39 -27.42 -15.91 0.06
C LYS A 39 -28.07 -16.69 -1.08
N MET A 40 -29.16 -16.18 -1.65
CA MET A 40 -29.83 -16.78 -2.81
C MET A 40 -29.19 -16.38 -4.15
N GLY A 41 -28.11 -15.58 -4.15
CA GLY A 41 -27.48 -15.08 -5.38
C GLY A 41 -28.36 -14.11 -6.18
N LYS A 42 -29.43 -13.58 -5.58
CA LYS A 42 -30.41 -12.68 -6.20
C LYS A 42 -30.00 -11.21 -6.13
N THR A 43 -29.04 -10.88 -5.26
CA THR A 43 -28.38 -9.57 -5.21
C THR A 43 -26.90 -9.80 -4.92
N SER A 44 -26.01 -8.98 -5.49
CA SER A 44 -24.58 -9.06 -5.17
C SER A 44 -24.38 -8.71 -3.70
N ARG A 45 -23.46 -9.42 -3.03
CA ARG A 45 -22.88 -8.99 -1.74
C ARG A 45 -22.56 -7.50 -1.84
N THR A 46 -22.66 -6.72 -0.76
CA THR A 46 -22.17 -5.32 -0.71
C THR A 46 -20.68 -5.27 -1.07
N VAL A 47 -20.42 -5.25 -2.38
CA VAL A 47 -19.12 -5.22 -3.03
C VAL A 47 -19.05 -3.83 -3.63
N ASP A 48 -18.11 -3.06 -3.12
CA ASP A 48 -17.77 -1.78 -3.70
C ASP A 48 -16.96 -2.04 -4.98
N THR A 49 -17.68 -2.25 -6.09
CA THR A 49 -17.09 -2.55 -7.39
C THR A 49 -16.19 -1.43 -7.89
N GLU A 50 -16.45 -0.19 -7.47
CA GLU A 50 -15.63 0.96 -7.79
C GLU A 50 -14.29 0.88 -7.05
N LEU A 51 -14.32 0.63 -5.74
CA LEU A 51 -13.11 0.46 -4.94
C LEU A 51 -12.26 -0.73 -5.41
N GLU A 52 -12.89 -1.87 -5.73
CA GLU A 52 -12.16 -3.03 -6.32
C GLU A 52 -11.51 -2.67 -7.65
N GLY A 53 -12.21 -1.90 -8.50
CA GLY A 53 -11.63 -1.37 -9.75
C GLY A 53 -10.43 -0.44 -9.50
N GLN A 54 -10.50 0.41 -8.49
CA GLN A 54 -9.40 1.29 -8.10
C GLN A 54 -8.19 0.51 -7.54
N ILE A 55 -8.42 -0.55 -6.76
CA ILE A 55 -7.35 -1.45 -6.27
C ILE A 55 -6.66 -2.14 -7.44
N GLU A 56 -7.43 -2.65 -8.41
CA GLU A 56 -6.85 -3.33 -9.57
C GLU A 56 -6.05 -2.36 -10.45
N ALA A 57 -6.57 -1.15 -10.68
CA ALA A 57 -5.83 -0.09 -11.36
C ALA A 57 -4.51 0.27 -10.64
N LEU A 58 -4.51 0.26 -9.31
CA LEU A 58 -3.30 0.48 -8.51
C LEU A 58 -2.30 -0.67 -8.67
N ARG A 59 -2.75 -1.93 -8.68
CA ARG A 59 -1.89 -3.11 -8.94
C ARG A 59 -1.28 -3.07 -10.34
N ASP A 60 -2.07 -2.71 -11.34
CA ASP A 60 -1.56 -2.55 -12.71
C ASP A 60 -0.50 -1.45 -12.80
N THR A 61 -0.72 -0.34 -12.09
CA THR A 61 0.25 0.76 -12.00
C THR A 61 1.54 0.30 -11.30
N GLN A 62 1.40 -0.41 -10.18
CA GLN A 62 2.53 -1.00 -9.46
C GLN A 62 3.34 -1.95 -10.35
N LYS A 63 2.67 -2.80 -11.15
CA LYS A 63 3.33 -3.71 -12.09
C LYS A 63 4.12 -2.96 -13.17
N LYS A 64 3.54 -1.88 -13.72
CA LYS A 64 4.24 -1.01 -14.68
C LYS A 64 5.48 -0.36 -14.05
N TYR A 65 5.37 0.16 -12.83
CA TYR A 65 6.51 0.78 -12.14
C TYR A 65 7.56 -0.25 -11.71
N SER A 66 7.17 -1.48 -11.37
CA SER A 66 8.11 -2.57 -11.10
C SER A 66 8.90 -2.96 -12.34
N ASN A 67 8.28 -2.91 -13.53
CA ASN A 67 9.00 -3.09 -14.80
C ASN A 67 10.00 -1.95 -15.05
N ILE A 68 9.60 -0.70 -14.82
CA ILE A 68 10.49 0.46 -14.93
C ILE A 68 11.66 0.33 -13.95
N LEU A 69 11.39 -0.07 -12.70
CA LEU A 69 12.41 -0.31 -11.68
C LEU A 69 13.43 -1.36 -12.12
N ARG A 70 12.97 -2.46 -12.73
CA ARG A 70 13.85 -3.50 -13.27
C ARG A 70 14.75 -2.95 -14.38
N LEU A 71 14.19 -2.20 -15.32
CA LEU A 71 14.94 -1.60 -16.42
C LEU A 71 15.93 -0.54 -15.92
N ALA A 72 15.53 0.27 -14.94
CA ALA A 72 16.39 1.27 -14.32
C ALA A 72 17.59 0.62 -13.62
N ARG A 73 17.39 -0.48 -12.87
CA ARG A 73 18.50 -1.26 -12.28
C ARG A 73 19.46 -1.79 -13.33
N ALA A 74 18.94 -2.34 -14.42
CA ALA A 74 19.77 -2.81 -15.54
C ALA A 74 20.56 -1.67 -16.17
N LEU A 75 19.91 -0.51 -16.42
CA LEU A 75 20.55 0.68 -16.94
C LEU A 75 21.67 1.17 -16.01
N THR A 76 21.41 1.27 -14.69
CA THR A 76 22.43 1.67 -13.71
C THR A 76 23.64 0.73 -13.74
N SER A 77 23.41 -0.58 -13.81
CA SER A 77 24.49 -1.58 -13.88
C SER A 77 25.30 -1.45 -15.17
N HIS A 78 24.63 -1.35 -16.33
CA HIS A 78 25.33 -1.19 -17.61
C HIS A 78 26.10 0.13 -17.66
N PHE A 79 25.50 1.21 -17.18
CA PHE A 79 26.12 2.52 -17.16
C PHE A 79 27.33 2.57 -16.22
N TYR A 80 27.30 1.85 -15.10
CA TYR A 80 28.48 1.62 -14.26
C TYR A 80 29.64 0.97 -15.04
N HIS A 81 29.37 -0.05 -15.85
CA HIS A 81 30.40 -0.67 -16.69
C HIS A 81 30.92 0.24 -17.80
N VAL A 82 30.07 1.09 -18.38
CA VAL A 82 30.49 2.13 -19.34
C VAL A 82 31.46 3.09 -18.68
N VAL A 83 31.11 3.64 -17.51
CA VAL A 83 31.96 4.56 -16.75
C VAL A 83 33.28 3.90 -16.37
N HIS A 84 33.26 2.64 -15.93
CA HIS A 84 34.49 1.89 -15.63
C HIS A 84 35.40 1.73 -16.87
N THR A 85 34.81 1.44 -18.03
CA THR A 85 35.55 1.33 -19.30
C THR A 85 36.14 2.68 -19.71
N GLN A 86 35.43 3.79 -19.49
CA GLN A 86 35.93 5.14 -19.74
C GLN A 86 37.17 5.45 -18.89
N THR A 87 37.23 4.98 -17.64
CA THR A 87 38.43 5.09 -16.80
C THR A 87 39.63 4.39 -17.43
N SER A 88 39.47 3.11 -17.80
CA SER A 88 40.55 2.33 -18.43
C SER A 88 40.99 2.94 -19.77
N LEU A 89 40.05 3.47 -20.55
CA LEU A 89 40.35 4.13 -21.82
C LEU A 89 41.11 5.45 -21.61
N GLY A 90 40.76 6.23 -20.59
CA GLY A 90 41.50 7.44 -20.20
C GLY A 90 42.94 7.13 -19.79
N GLU A 91 43.15 6.06 -19.02
CA GLU A 91 44.50 5.60 -18.65
C GLU A 91 45.30 5.12 -19.86
N ALA A 92 44.68 4.37 -20.78
CA ALA A 92 45.31 3.92 -22.01
C ALA A 92 45.78 5.10 -22.88
N PHE A 93 44.94 6.13 -23.03
CA PHE A 93 45.33 7.35 -23.73
C PHE A 93 46.48 8.09 -23.04
N GLY A 94 46.48 8.20 -21.71
CA GLY A 94 47.60 8.77 -20.97
C GLY A 94 48.92 8.01 -21.17
N ASN A 95 48.86 6.67 -21.24
CA ASN A 95 50.02 5.84 -21.53
C ASN A 95 50.53 6.01 -22.98
N LEU A 96 49.63 6.14 -23.95
CA LEU A 96 49.99 6.37 -25.35
C LEU A 96 50.64 7.74 -25.56
N ALA A 97 50.14 8.77 -24.87
CA ALA A 97 50.73 10.11 -24.88
C ALA A 97 52.23 10.09 -24.50
N ASN A 98 52.60 9.30 -23.48
CA ASN A 98 53.99 9.18 -23.03
C ASN A 98 54.89 8.40 -24.00
N ARG A 99 54.31 7.55 -24.85
CA ARG A 99 55.06 6.67 -25.78
C ARG A 99 55.18 7.25 -27.19
N SER A 100 54.29 8.17 -27.55
CA SER A 100 54.20 8.77 -28.88
C SER A 100 54.24 10.30 -28.79
N PRO A 101 55.44 10.91 -28.64
CA PRO A 101 55.60 12.36 -28.50
C PRO A 101 54.96 13.17 -29.64
N GLU A 102 54.94 12.60 -30.85
CA GLU A 102 54.37 13.21 -32.06
C GLU A 102 52.84 13.37 -32.01
N LEU A 103 52.16 12.62 -31.15
CA LEU A 103 50.69 12.63 -30.98
C LEU A 103 50.29 12.88 -29.51
N GLN A 104 51.22 13.44 -28.73
CA GLN A 104 51.05 13.56 -27.28
C GLN A 104 49.86 14.44 -26.92
N GLU A 105 49.66 15.56 -27.61
CA GLU A 105 48.60 16.51 -27.32
C GLU A 105 47.21 15.90 -27.56
N GLU A 106 47.03 15.17 -28.66
CA GLU A 106 45.79 14.51 -29.04
C GLU A 106 45.43 13.38 -28.08
N PHE A 107 46.43 12.59 -27.66
CA PHE A 107 46.21 11.54 -26.67
C PHE A 107 45.87 12.11 -25.30
N LEU A 108 46.54 13.18 -24.84
CA LEU A 108 46.20 13.82 -23.57
C LEU A 108 44.81 14.47 -23.61
N TYR A 109 44.45 15.13 -24.72
CA TYR A 109 43.12 15.68 -24.92
C TYR A 109 42.02 14.60 -24.80
N ASN A 110 42.24 13.44 -25.43
CA ASN A 110 41.32 12.31 -25.32
C ASN A 110 41.29 11.72 -23.90
N ALA A 111 42.43 11.62 -23.23
CA ALA A 111 42.51 11.15 -21.84
C ALA A 111 41.71 12.07 -20.89
N ASP A 112 41.86 13.38 -21.02
CA ASP A 112 41.13 14.35 -20.21
C ASP A 112 39.63 14.36 -20.52
N THR A 113 39.25 14.16 -21.78
CA THR A 113 37.85 13.98 -22.17
C THR A 113 37.23 12.76 -21.48
N GLN A 114 37.93 11.62 -21.47
CA GLN A 114 37.44 10.43 -20.76
C GLN A 114 37.35 10.66 -19.26
N ARG A 115 38.33 11.32 -18.65
CA ARG A 115 38.32 11.65 -17.21
C ARG A 115 37.13 12.55 -16.85
N ASN A 116 36.77 13.50 -17.70
CA ASN A 116 35.59 14.34 -17.51
C ASN A 116 34.28 13.55 -17.66
N LEU A 117 34.20 12.65 -18.64
CA LEU A 117 33.04 11.77 -18.80
C LEU A 117 32.86 10.84 -17.60
N VAL A 118 33.94 10.30 -17.03
CA VAL A 118 33.89 9.48 -15.79
C VAL A 118 33.28 10.27 -14.64
N LYS A 119 33.78 11.49 -14.37
CA LYS A 119 33.25 12.35 -13.29
C LYS A 119 31.76 12.64 -13.45
N ASN A 120 31.32 12.95 -14.66
CA ASN A 120 29.91 13.18 -14.95
C ASN A 120 29.09 11.88 -14.83
N GLY A 121 29.66 10.77 -15.27
CA GLY A 121 29.07 9.44 -15.17
C GLY A 121 28.83 9.01 -13.72
N GLU A 122 29.78 9.22 -12.83
CA GLU A 122 29.62 8.93 -11.39
C GLU A 122 28.47 9.72 -10.75
N GLN A 123 28.34 11.00 -11.08
CA GLN A 123 27.21 11.82 -10.61
C GLN A 123 25.86 11.28 -11.12
N LEU A 124 25.80 10.92 -12.41
CA LEU A 124 24.59 10.35 -13.00
C LEU A 124 24.25 8.96 -12.41
N ILE A 125 25.25 8.11 -12.14
CA ILE A 125 25.06 6.84 -11.43
C ILE A 125 24.46 7.08 -10.04
N GLY A 126 24.93 8.10 -9.32
CA GLY A 126 24.35 8.51 -8.04
C GLY A 126 22.86 8.86 -8.17
N ALA A 127 22.50 9.68 -9.16
CA ALA A 127 21.12 10.04 -9.44
C ALA A 127 20.25 8.84 -9.83
N LEU A 128 20.78 7.92 -10.65
CA LEU A 128 20.08 6.69 -11.04
C LEU A 128 19.83 5.76 -9.84
N ASN A 129 20.82 5.61 -8.95
CA ASN A 129 20.65 4.84 -7.72
C ASN A 129 19.59 5.45 -6.79
N PHE A 130 19.58 6.78 -6.65
CA PHE A 130 18.54 7.48 -5.90
C PHE A 130 17.15 7.25 -6.52
N PHE A 131 17.03 7.35 -7.83
CA PHE A 131 15.79 7.04 -8.55
C PHE A 131 15.33 5.60 -8.31
N VAL A 132 16.22 4.61 -8.45
CA VAL A 132 15.92 3.19 -8.20
C VAL A 132 15.42 2.97 -6.77
N SER A 133 16.07 3.58 -5.77
CA SER A 133 15.66 3.47 -4.36
C SER A 133 14.28 4.08 -4.12
N SER A 134 14.03 5.25 -4.73
CA SER A 134 12.75 5.97 -4.61
C SER A 134 11.60 5.18 -5.21
N VAL A 135 11.78 4.65 -6.44
CA VAL A 135 10.76 3.82 -7.11
C VAL A 135 10.56 2.48 -6.39
N ASN A 136 11.63 1.87 -5.86
CA ASN A 136 11.51 0.66 -5.06
C ASN A 136 10.65 0.87 -3.81
N THR A 137 10.85 1.99 -3.10
CA THR A 137 10.06 2.35 -1.93
C THR A 137 8.60 2.59 -2.31
N LEU A 138 8.36 3.33 -3.39
CA LEU A 138 7.01 3.58 -3.90
C LEU A 138 6.28 2.26 -4.21
N CYS A 139 6.92 1.34 -4.94
CA CYS A 139 6.29 0.11 -5.40
C CYS A 139 6.10 -0.92 -4.28
N HIS A 140 7.12 -1.17 -3.47
CA HIS A 140 7.15 -2.29 -2.52
C HIS A 140 6.78 -1.89 -1.09
N LYS A 141 6.66 -0.59 -0.80
CA LYS A 141 6.23 -0.11 0.51
C LYS A 141 4.95 0.70 0.38
N THR A 142 4.98 1.85 -0.28
CA THR A 142 3.83 2.76 -0.31
C THR A 142 2.59 2.17 -0.98
N MET A 143 2.73 1.57 -2.17
CA MET A 143 1.61 0.95 -2.89
C MET A 143 1.11 -0.31 -2.17
N GLU A 144 2.01 -1.15 -1.65
CA GLU A 144 1.65 -2.34 -0.86
C GLU A 144 0.91 -1.97 0.42
N ASP A 145 1.38 -0.97 1.17
CA ASP A 145 0.73 -0.49 2.40
C ASP A 145 -0.68 0.03 2.11
N THR A 146 -0.86 0.75 1.00
CA THR A 146 -2.18 1.21 0.53
C THR A 146 -3.10 0.02 0.24
N ILE A 147 -2.65 -0.94 -0.57
CA ILE A 147 -3.44 -2.13 -0.93
C ILE A 147 -3.79 -2.95 0.32
N ALA A 148 -2.85 -3.13 1.23
CA ALA A 148 -3.06 -3.86 2.49
C ALA A 148 -4.10 -3.16 3.37
N THR A 149 -4.00 -1.83 3.50
CA THR A 149 -4.95 -1.02 4.28
C THR A 149 -6.37 -1.16 3.73
N VAL A 150 -6.54 -1.03 2.41
CA VAL A 150 -7.87 -1.18 1.78
C VAL A 150 -8.44 -2.58 1.99
N LYS A 151 -7.63 -3.64 1.86
CA LYS A 151 -8.06 -5.02 2.14
C LYS A 151 -8.52 -5.20 3.59
N VAL A 152 -7.79 -4.63 4.55
CA VAL A 152 -8.17 -4.68 5.97
C VAL A 152 -9.49 -3.94 6.18
N MET A 153 -9.63 -2.72 5.66
CA MET A 153 -10.85 -1.94 5.78
C MET A 153 -12.07 -2.67 5.19
N HIS A 154 -11.92 -3.24 3.99
CA HIS A 154 -12.97 -4.05 3.37
C HIS A 154 -13.37 -5.24 4.26
N LYS A 155 -12.39 -5.97 4.80
CA LYS A 155 -12.66 -7.08 5.74
C LYS A 155 -13.39 -6.60 6.99
N GLN A 156 -12.99 -5.48 7.58
CA GLN A 156 -13.64 -4.94 8.78
C GLN A 156 -15.07 -4.49 8.51
N LEU A 157 -15.32 -3.84 7.37
CA LEU A 157 -16.66 -3.46 6.93
C LEU A 157 -17.57 -4.68 6.77
N MET A 158 -17.05 -5.75 6.15
CA MET A 158 -17.76 -7.02 6.02
C MET A 158 -18.08 -7.68 7.37
N LEU A 159 -17.13 -7.69 8.31
CA LEU A 159 -17.36 -8.22 9.65
C LEU A 159 -18.39 -7.38 10.42
N PHE A 160 -18.33 -6.06 10.31
CA PHE A 160 -19.30 -5.16 10.91
C PHE A 160 -20.71 -5.40 10.35
N HIS A 161 -20.86 -5.47 9.03
CA HIS A 161 -22.14 -5.79 8.38
C HIS A 161 -22.70 -7.13 8.87
N ASN A 162 -21.87 -8.16 8.94
CA ASN A 162 -22.28 -9.48 9.44
C ASN A 162 -22.73 -9.44 10.91
N ALA A 163 -22.03 -8.68 11.77
CA ALA A 163 -22.39 -8.54 13.18
C ALA A 163 -23.74 -7.82 13.32
N VAL A 164 -23.95 -6.72 12.58
CA VAL A 164 -25.21 -5.99 12.53
C VAL A 164 -26.35 -6.89 12.06
N ALA A 165 -26.14 -7.64 10.97
CA ALA A 165 -27.13 -8.58 10.46
C ALA A 165 -27.45 -9.70 11.47
N ALA A 166 -26.44 -10.25 12.15
CA ALA A 166 -26.63 -11.29 13.17
C ALA A 166 -27.38 -10.77 14.41
N TYR A 167 -27.08 -9.54 14.84
CA TYR A 167 -27.76 -8.87 15.95
C TYR A 167 -29.26 -8.67 15.66
N PHE A 168 -29.59 -8.05 14.52
CA PHE A 168 -31.00 -7.78 14.18
C PHE A 168 -31.78 -9.04 13.82
N SER A 169 -31.14 -10.08 13.29
CA SER A 169 -31.79 -11.38 13.04
C SER A 169 -31.95 -12.26 14.29
N GLY A 170 -31.40 -11.85 15.44
CA GLY A 170 -31.41 -12.64 16.67
C GLY A 170 -30.53 -13.91 16.60
N ASN A 171 -29.62 -13.98 15.64
CA ASN A 171 -28.74 -15.13 15.44
C ASN A 171 -27.52 -15.08 16.36
N GLN A 172 -27.71 -15.46 17.62
CA GLN A 172 -26.70 -15.40 18.68
C GLN A 172 -25.38 -16.11 18.31
N LYS A 173 -25.45 -17.30 17.70
CA LYS A 173 -24.26 -18.07 17.30
C LYS A 173 -23.44 -17.34 16.24
N ALA A 174 -24.10 -16.76 15.23
CA ALA A 174 -23.42 -15.98 14.18
C ALA A 174 -22.82 -14.68 14.73
N LEU A 175 -23.51 -14.04 15.67
CA LEU A 175 -23.03 -12.82 16.32
C LEU A 175 -21.76 -13.10 17.12
N GLU A 176 -21.76 -14.12 17.98
CA GLU A 176 -20.59 -14.52 18.77
C GLU A 176 -19.39 -14.90 17.89
N SER A 177 -19.63 -15.63 16.81
CA SER A 177 -18.58 -15.99 15.84
C SER A 177 -17.99 -14.76 15.16
N THR A 178 -18.82 -13.80 14.76
CA THR A 178 -18.37 -12.58 14.08
C THR A 178 -17.60 -11.66 15.03
N MET A 179 -18.08 -11.52 16.27
CA MET A 179 -17.40 -10.74 17.32
C MET A 179 -16.02 -11.30 17.65
N LYS A 180 -15.86 -12.63 17.73
CA LYS A 180 -14.55 -13.26 17.91
C LYS A 180 -13.58 -12.90 16.78
N GLN A 181 -14.02 -12.95 15.53
CA GLN A 181 -13.18 -12.58 14.38
C GLN A 181 -12.83 -11.09 14.36
N PHE A 182 -13.76 -10.23 14.79
CA PHE A 182 -13.53 -8.79 14.91
C PHE A 182 -12.47 -8.47 15.98
N SER A 183 -12.55 -9.10 17.16
CA SER A 183 -11.63 -8.89 18.28
C SER A 183 -10.20 -9.39 18.05
N ILE A 184 -9.98 -10.38 17.19
CA ILE A 184 -8.63 -10.90 16.88
C ILE A 184 -7.81 -9.91 16.06
N ASN A 185 -8.45 -9.14 15.17
CA ASN A 185 -7.77 -8.24 14.23
C ASN A 185 -7.45 -6.83 14.78
N VAL A 186 -7.92 -6.47 15.99
CA VAL A 186 -7.60 -5.18 16.65
C VAL A 186 -6.21 -5.22 17.32
N LYS A 187 -5.62 -6.42 17.48
CA LYS A 187 -4.23 -6.55 17.91
C LYS A 187 -3.31 -6.24 16.72
N SER A 188 -2.96 -4.96 16.57
CA SER A 188 -1.98 -4.46 15.59
C SER A 188 -0.63 -5.18 15.70
N PRO A 189 0.12 -5.40 14.59
CA PRO A 189 1.45 -6.03 14.61
C PRO A 189 2.53 -5.22 15.34
N ASN A 190 2.23 -3.99 15.79
CA ASN A 190 3.20 -3.10 16.43
C ASN A 190 3.37 -3.30 17.95
N SER A 191 2.91 -4.43 18.52
CA SER A 191 3.19 -4.76 19.91
C SER A 191 4.59 -5.36 20.07
N THR A 192 5.64 -4.61 19.74
CA THR A 192 6.99 -4.94 20.17
C THR A 192 7.65 -3.75 20.86
N LYS A 193 7.68 -3.90 22.20
CA LYS A 193 8.50 -3.29 23.25
C LYS A 193 7.97 -2.03 23.94
N PRO A 194 7.91 -2.02 25.29
CA PRO A 194 7.73 -0.80 26.05
C PRO A 194 8.97 0.10 25.85
N SER A 195 8.73 1.37 25.55
CA SER A 195 9.77 2.40 25.50
C SER A 195 10.26 2.64 26.93
N TRP A 196 11.56 2.49 27.18
CA TRP A 196 12.16 2.61 28.51
C TRP A 196 12.27 4.06 29.03
N VAL A 197 11.57 5.01 28.40
CA VAL A 197 11.73 6.46 28.66
C VAL A 197 10.64 6.97 29.61
N GLU A 198 10.54 6.34 30.77
CA GLU A 198 9.84 6.87 31.95
C GLU A 198 10.64 6.44 33.20
N ASP A 199 11.87 6.93 33.32
CA ASP A 199 12.58 7.02 34.61
C ASP A 199 13.79 7.92 34.40
N HIS A 200 13.58 9.24 34.54
CA HIS A 200 14.54 10.23 35.05
C HIS A 200 13.81 11.54 35.36
#